data_AF-A0A7V6P2D8-F1
#
_entry.id   AF-A0A7V6P2D8-F1
#
_cell.length_a   1.000
_cell.length_b   1.000
_cell.length_c   1.000
_cell.angle_alpha   90.00
_cell.angle_beta   90.00
_cell.angle_gamma   90.00
#
_symmetry.space_group_name_H-M   'P 1'
#
loop_
_entity.id
_entity.type
_entity.pdbx_description
1 polymer ?
#
loop_
_entity_poly.entity_id
_entity_poly.type
_entity_poly.pdbx_seq_one_letter_code
_entity_poly.pdbx_strand_id
1 'polypeptide(L)' 'DSLDWKPEITPESIISRVINKTKPGSILLFHNDTKHTAEVLPVILQQLKSKGFTFVPVSELIYRDNFFIDHDGTQRIKK' A
#
# COMPACT_ATOMS: atom_id res chain seq x y z
N ASP A 1 -5.59 -1.06 -1.13
CA ASP A 1 -6.56 -0.06 -1.59
C ASP A 1 -6.97 0.86 -0.45
N SER A 2 -6.66 2.15 -0.59
CA SER A 2 -6.94 3.24 0.35
C SER A 2 -8.42 3.65 0.39
N LEU A 3 -9.20 3.37 -0.68
CA LEU A 3 -10.57 3.86 -0.88
C LEU A 3 -10.72 5.38 -0.96
N ASP A 4 -9.63 6.10 -1.23
CA ASP A 4 -9.57 7.57 -1.35
C ASP A 4 -10.50 8.17 -2.42
N TRP A 5 -10.97 7.38 -3.37
CA TRP A 5 -11.94 7.77 -4.40
C TRP A 5 -13.40 7.86 -3.89
N LYS A 6 -13.71 7.34 -2.70
CA LYS A 6 -15.09 7.33 -2.19
C LYS A 6 -15.52 8.74 -1.77
N PRO A 7 -16.67 9.27 -2.27
CA PRO A 7 -17.10 10.64 -1.97
C PRO A 7 -17.23 10.96 -0.47
N GLU A 8 -17.74 10.01 0.31
CA GLU A 8 -18.04 10.17 1.74
C GLU A 8 -16.88 9.75 2.67
N ILE A 9 -15.71 9.41 2.12
CA ILE A 9 -14.59 8.96 2.96
C ILE A 9 -13.92 10.14 3.66
N THR A 10 -13.59 9.99 4.94
CA THR A 10 -12.85 11.00 5.68
C THR A 10 -11.34 10.76 5.60
N PRO A 11 -10.51 11.81 5.75
CA PRO A 11 -9.05 11.69 5.89
C PRO A 11 -8.63 10.62 6.90
N GLU A 12 -9.24 10.62 8.10
CA GLU A 12 -8.94 9.70 9.20
C GLU A 12 -9.28 8.25 8.82
N SER A 13 -10.36 8.05 8.06
CA SER A 13 -10.77 6.73 7.58
C SER A 13 -9.77 6.17 6.58
N ILE A 14 -9.22 7.01 5.68
CA ILE A 14 -8.14 6.61 4.76
C ILE A 14 -6.89 6.23 5.56
N ILE A 15 -6.45 7.10 6.48
CA ILE A 15 -5.26 6.89 7.30
C ILE A 15 -5.39 5.61 8.10
N SER A 16 -6.45 5.48 8.92
CA SER A 16 -6.69 4.30 9.76
C SER A 16 -6.73 3.01 8.96
N ARG A 17 -7.42 3.02 7.81
CA ARG A 17 -7.50 1.86 6.93
C ARG A 17 -6.12 1.44 6.43
N VAL A 18 -5.33 2.38 5.91
CA VAL A 18 -4.01 2.09 5.34
C VAL A 18 -3.07 1.60 6.44
N ILE A 19 -2.99 2.30 7.56
CA ILE A 19 -2.10 1.95 8.67
C ILE A 19 -2.44 0.58 9.26
N ASN A 20 -3.72 0.25 9.44
CA ASN A 20 -4.14 -1.02 10.05
C ASN A 20 -4.07 -2.22 9.10
N LYS A 21 -4.14 -2.00 7.79
CA LYS A 21 -4.11 -3.09 6.80
C LYS A 21 -2.74 -3.31 6.16
N THR A 22 -1.80 -2.40 6.34
CA THR A 22 -0.44 -2.54 5.79
C THR A 22 0.31 -3.65 6.52
N LYS A 23 0.83 -4.59 5.75
CA LYS A 23 1.71 -5.68 6.18
C LYS A 23 2.98 -5.73 5.31
N PRO A 24 4.07 -6.38 5.75
CA PRO A 24 5.27 -6.52 4.93
C PRO A 24 4.94 -7.01 3.50
N GLY A 25 5.49 -6.33 2.50
CA GLY A 25 5.23 -6.61 1.08
C GLY A 25 3.88 -6.12 0.54
N SER A 26 3.14 -5.27 1.27
CA SER A 26 1.92 -4.66 0.74
C SER A 26 2.21 -3.67 -0.38
N ILE A 27 1.42 -3.74 -1.46
CA ILE A 27 1.33 -2.70 -2.49
C ILE A 27 0.17 -1.77 -2.14
N LEU A 28 0.46 -0.49 -1.95
CA LEU A 28 -0.54 0.51 -1.59
C LEU A 28 -1.09 1.17 -2.85
N LEU A 29 -2.42 1.16 -3.00
CA LEU A 29 -3.13 1.80 -4.10
C LEU A 29 -3.77 3.10 -3.61
N PHE A 30 -3.47 4.20 -4.31
CA PHE A 30 -4.05 5.54 -4.18
C PHE A 30 -4.28 6.11 -5.58
N HIS A 31 -5.19 7.08 -5.65
CA HIS A 31 -5.48 7.89 -6.83
C HIS A 31 -4.92 9.30 -6.60
N ASN A 32 -4.29 9.87 -7.63
CA ASN A 32 -3.62 11.17 -7.57
C ASN A 32 -4.56 12.38 -7.74
N ASP A 33 -5.83 12.15 -8.05
CA ASP A 33 -6.84 13.19 -8.32
C ASP A 33 -8.08 13.01 -7.43
N THR A 34 -7.84 12.81 -6.12
CA THR A 34 -8.92 12.70 -5.13
C THR A 34 -8.79 13.76 -4.06
N LYS A 35 -9.93 14.07 -3.45
CA LYS A 35 -10.11 15.18 -2.50
C LYS A 35 -9.11 15.20 -1.35
N HIS A 36 -8.73 14.02 -0.84
CA HIS A 36 -7.98 13.89 0.41
C HIS A 36 -6.58 13.29 0.25
N THR A 37 -6.21 12.74 -0.91
CA THR A 37 -4.93 12.01 -1.04
C THR A 37 -3.72 12.88 -0.76
N ALA A 38 -3.67 14.10 -1.30
CA ALA A 38 -2.54 15.01 -1.07
C ALA A 38 -2.39 15.39 0.42
N GLU A 39 -3.51 15.49 1.14
CA GLU A 39 -3.56 15.84 2.57
C GLU A 39 -3.09 14.69 3.47
N VAL A 40 -3.57 13.46 3.22
CA VAL A 40 -3.30 12.31 4.10
C VAL A 40 -1.96 11.64 3.86
N LEU A 41 -1.41 11.75 2.64
CA LEU A 41 -0.22 10.99 2.24
C LEU A 41 1.01 11.27 3.15
N PRO A 42 1.35 12.53 3.52
CA PRO A 42 2.46 12.79 4.43
C PRO A 42 2.34 12.06 5.77
N VAL A 43 1.14 12.04 6.37
CA VAL A 43 0.86 11.38 7.66
C VAL A 43 1.02 9.86 7.53
N ILE A 44 0.50 9.28 6.45
CA ILE A 44 0.62 7.83 6.19
C ILE A 44 2.08 7.43 6.02
N LEU A 45 2.84 8.18 5.22
CA LEU A 45 4.27 7.93 5.00
C LEU A 45 5.06 8.01 6.31
N GLN A 46 4.79 9.02 7.15
CA GLN A 46 5.45 9.18 8.44
C GLN A 46 5.15 8.01 9.39
N GLN A 47 3.88 7.63 9.54
CA GLN A 47 3.49 6.56 10.45
C GLN A 47 3.97 5.17 10.01
N LEU A 48 4.01 4.90 8.70
CA LEU A 48 4.58 3.64 8.21
C LEU A 48 6.10 3.62 8.37
N LYS A 49 6.80 4.73 8.11
CA LYS A 49 8.25 4.82 8.39
C LYS A 49 8.56 4.59 9.87
N SER A 50 7.77 5.18 10.79
CA SER A 50 7.98 4.97 12.23
C SER A 50 7.70 3.53 12.69
N LYS A 51 6.88 2.78 11.93
CA LYS A 51 6.66 1.34 12.12
C LYS A 51 7.75 0.45 11.48
N GLY A 52 8.80 1.04 10.89
CA GLY A 52 9.92 0.32 10.29
C GLY A 52 9.72 -0.10 8.82
N PHE A 53 8.72 0.47 8.13
CA PHE A 53 8.55 0.21 6.69
C PHE A 53 9.49 1.06 5.85
N THR A 54 10.03 0.44 4.79
CA THR A 54 10.72 1.12 3.70
C THR A 54 9.80 1.18 2.48
N PHE A 55 9.74 2.34 1.83
CA PHE A 55 9.01 2.51 0.59
C PHE A 55 9.93 2.25 -0.59
N VAL A 56 9.53 1.32 -1.45
CA VAL A 56 10.25 0.95 -2.67
C VAL A 56 9.28 0.93 -3.85
N PRO A 57 9.75 1.16 -5.08
CA PRO A 57 8.93 0.92 -6.27
C PRO A 57 8.56 -0.56 -6.38
N VAL A 58 7.44 -0.87 -7.05
CA VAL A 58 6.96 -2.25 -7.24
C VAL A 58 8.04 -3.13 -7.89
N SER A 59 8.88 -2.56 -8.77
CA SER A 59 9.98 -3.27 -9.43
C SER A 59 11.04 -3.84 -8.48
N GLU A 60 11.17 -3.30 -7.28
CA GLU A 60 12.07 -3.80 -6.22
C GLU A 60 11.37 -4.77 -5.26
N LEU A 61 10.03 -4.85 -5.30
CA LEU A 61 9.25 -5.72 -4.44
C LEU A 61 8.93 -7.08 -5.09
N ILE A 62 8.79 -7.11 -6.41
CA ILE A 62 8.41 -8.33 -7.15
C ILE A 62 9.62 -9.19 -7.51
N TYR A 63 9.40 -10.50 -7.56
CA TYR A 63 10.37 -11.43 -8.15
C TYR A 63 10.32 -11.35 -9.67
N ARG A 64 11.49 -11.36 -10.32
CA ARG A 64 11.61 -11.41 -11.78
C ARG A 64 11.82 -12.82 -12.32
N ASP A 65 12.48 -13.66 -11.54
CA ASP A 65 12.83 -15.03 -11.88
C ASP A 65 12.58 -15.98 -10.70
N ASN A 66 12.63 -17.28 -10.96
CA ASN A 66 12.50 -18.34 -9.96
C ASN A 66 11.25 -18.23 -9.05
N PHE A 67 10.12 -17.79 -9.60
CA PHE A 67 8.85 -17.75 -8.88
C PHE A 67 7.74 -18.48 -9.65
N PHE A 68 6.64 -18.78 -8.93
CA PHE A 68 5.34 -19.11 -9.49
C PHE A 68 4.27 -18.22 -8.86
N ILE A 69 3.10 -18.12 -9.50
CA ILE A 69 1.94 -17.41 -8.95
C ILE A 69 0.99 -18.47 -8.38
N ASP A 70 0.63 -18.35 -7.10
CA ASP A 70 -0.35 -19.24 -6.48
C ASP A 70 -1.80 -18.86 -6.86
N HIS A 71 -2.77 -19.65 -6.39
CA HIS A 71 -4.19 -19.42 -6.67
C HIS A 71 -4.73 -18.09 -6.12
N ASP A 72 -4.05 -17.49 -5.15
CA ASP A 72 -4.37 -16.16 -4.60
C ASP A 72 -3.74 -15.02 -5.42
N GLY A 73 -3.05 -15.34 -6.52
CA GLY A 73 -2.34 -14.36 -7.34
C GLY A 73 -1.03 -13.87 -6.72
N THR A 74 -0.51 -14.53 -5.68
CA THR A 74 0.70 -14.12 -4.97
C THR A 74 1.94 -14.80 -5.54
N GLN A 75 3.03 -14.04 -5.74
CA GLN A 75 4.30 -14.64 -6.14
C GLN A 75 4.93 -15.44 -4.98
N ARG A 76 5.35 -16.67 -5.28
CA ARG A 76 6.06 -17.58 -4.37
C ARG A 76 7.36 -18.03 -5.03
N ILE A 77 8.46 -18.02 -4.26
CA ILE A 77 9.75 -18.53 -4.74
C ILE A 77 9.65 -20.04 -4.96
N LYS A 78 10.12 -20.51 -6.12
CA LYS A 78 10.28 -21.93 -6.42
C LYS A 78 11.46 -22.46 -5.59
N LYS A 79 11.19 -23.44 -4.74
CA LYS A 79 12.23 -24.17 -3.98
C LYS A 79 12.93 -25.18 -4.87
#